data_AF-A0A2P6TRK2-F1
#
_entry.id   AF-A0A2P6TRK2-F1
#
_cell.length_a   1.000
_cell.length_b   1.000
_cell.length_c   1.000
_cell.angle_alpha   90.00
_cell.angle_beta   90.00
_cell.angle_gamma   90.00
#
_symmetry.space_group_name_H-M   'P 1'
#
loop_
_entity.id
_entity.type
_entity.pdbx_description
1 polymer ?
#
loop_
_entity_poly.entity_id
_entity_poly.type
_entity_poly.pdbx_seq_one_letter_code
_entity_poly.pdbx_strand_id
1 'polypeptide(L)'
;MRAAAAQFAADYAANPRRRTINEERAKDDATGGLILGFLWLGVAAKTWWGGEAGLALLPASYGLHEATYFALHRWVPSFRGLYVRFLREILFIPAMLHTLATLITLSVWSHSSILTLHGGSSLRLLLVLAVANGSLAHSMYYPFCGFLLPYVAAALPLTLLLPLASSRLLCRRLLEDASSTQAVTNLQSTLNIAHAAVAGPFGWSDFPSTGADAALPSCIQVNVYLIGLLGCALPLLLARPLPEQQQQPRQQRRRQPAEQQTDGAGALHETLRRQHLLPRLALASAIAWSIGAAAAFTFGG
;
A
#
# COMPACT_ATOMS: atom_id res chain seq x y z
N MET A 1 7.64 4.12 29.68
CA MET A 1 7.49 3.81 28.23
C MET A 1 7.33 2.32 27.94
N ARG A 2 8.25 1.42 28.35
CA ARG A 2 8.14 -0.04 28.06
C ARG A 2 6.85 -0.70 28.58
N ALA A 3 6.46 -0.43 29.83
CA ALA A 3 5.22 -0.99 30.41
C ALA A 3 3.95 -0.53 29.67
N ALA A 4 3.89 0.75 29.28
CA ALA A 4 2.76 1.29 28.52
C ALA A 4 2.65 0.66 27.12
N ALA A 5 3.77 0.44 26.44
CA ALA A 5 3.79 -0.24 25.14
C ALA A 5 3.35 -1.71 25.25
N ALA A 6 3.78 -2.41 26.30
CA ALA A 6 3.37 -3.80 26.56
C ALA A 6 1.87 -3.90 26.86
N GLN A 7 1.34 -2.99 27.68
CA GLN A 7 -0.09 -2.93 27.98
C GLN A 7 -0.90 -2.64 26.71
N PHE A 8 -0.49 -1.64 25.92
CA PHE A 8 -1.14 -1.33 24.65
C PHE A 8 -1.15 -2.52 23.69
N ALA A 9 -0.03 -3.25 23.57
CA ALA A 9 0.04 -4.45 22.74
C ALA A 9 -0.90 -5.56 23.24
N ALA A 10 -1.00 -5.76 24.56
CA ALA A 10 -1.92 -6.71 25.17
C ALA A 10 -3.39 -6.33 24.91
N ASP A 11 -3.74 -5.06 25.10
CA ASP A 11 -5.09 -4.53 24.87
C ASP A 11 -5.48 -4.65 23.38
N TYR A 12 -4.54 -4.32 22.49
CA TYR A 12 -4.70 -4.48 21.04
C TYR A 12 -4.89 -5.96 20.66
N ALA A 13 -4.09 -6.86 21.23
CA ALA A 13 -4.20 -8.30 21.01
C ALA A 13 -5.52 -8.89 21.53
N ALA A 14 -6.07 -8.33 22.61
CA ALA A 14 -7.34 -8.73 23.21
C ALA A 14 -8.56 -8.09 22.54
N ASN A 15 -8.39 -7.06 21.70
CA ASN A 15 -9.48 -6.31 21.10
C ASN A 15 -10.43 -7.21 20.24
N PRO A 16 -11.70 -7.39 20.63
CA PRO A 16 -12.63 -8.28 19.93
C PRO A 16 -13.01 -7.74 18.53
N ARG A 17 -13.08 -6.42 18.37
CA ARG A 17 -13.37 -5.77 17.09
C ARG A 17 -12.28 -6.06 16.06
N ARG A 18 -11.02 -6.05 16.50
CA ARG A 18 -9.88 -6.42 15.64
C ARG A 18 -10.07 -7.82 15.07
N ARG A 19 -10.43 -8.79 15.91
CA ARG A 19 -10.66 -10.18 15.48
C ARG A 19 -11.81 -10.30 14.50
N THR A 20 -12.91 -9.59 14.72
CA THR A 20 -14.04 -9.57 13.77
C THR A 20 -13.60 -9.05 12.40
N ILE A 21 -12.89 -7.93 12.35
CA ILE A 21 -12.37 -7.37 11.10
C ILE A 21 -11.39 -8.34 10.43
N ASN A 22 -10.49 -8.94 11.20
CA ASN A 22 -9.54 -9.92 10.67
C ASN A 22 -10.25 -11.15 10.10
N GLU A 23 -11.31 -11.64 10.74
CA GLU A 23 -12.10 -12.77 10.24
C GLU A 23 -12.82 -12.41 8.93
N GLU A 24 -13.40 -11.21 8.86
CA GLU A 24 -14.05 -10.69 7.64
C GLU A 24 -13.05 -10.55 6.48
N ARG A 25 -11.84 -10.06 6.78
CA ARG A 25 -10.80 -9.81 5.77
C ARG A 25 -9.95 -11.01 5.41
N ALA A 26 -9.89 -12.05 6.23
CA ALA A 26 -9.05 -13.22 5.97
C ALA A 26 -9.35 -13.88 4.61
N LYS A 27 -10.62 -13.88 4.17
CA LYS A 27 -11.00 -14.36 2.84
C LYS A 27 -10.52 -13.44 1.71
N ASP A 28 -10.62 -12.13 1.91
CA ASP A 28 -10.14 -11.12 0.97
C ASP A 28 -8.61 -11.23 0.84
N ASP A 29 -7.90 -11.39 1.96
CA ASP A 29 -6.43 -11.56 1.99
C ASP A 29 -6.00 -12.84 1.26
N ALA A 30 -6.69 -13.96 1.48
CA ALA A 30 -6.39 -15.20 0.75
C ALA A 30 -6.62 -15.05 -0.76
N THR A 31 -7.71 -14.39 -1.16
CA THR A 31 -8.02 -14.16 -2.58
C THR A 31 -7.01 -13.20 -3.21
N GLY A 32 -6.68 -12.12 -2.52
CA GLY A 32 -5.67 -11.16 -2.91
C GLY A 32 -4.30 -11.82 -3.06
N GLY A 33 -3.88 -12.63 -2.08
CA GLY A 33 -2.64 -13.38 -2.12
C GLY A 33 -2.57 -14.35 -3.30
N LEU A 34 -3.66 -15.05 -3.64
CA LEU A 34 -3.69 -15.88 -4.85
C LEU A 34 -3.42 -15.07 -6.12
N ILE A 35 -4.13 -13.94 -6.28
CA ILE A 35 -3.99 -13.07 -7.46
C ILE A 35 -2.56 -12.50 -7.53
N LEU A 36 -2.09 -11.93 -6.42
CA LEU A 36 -0.75 -11.36 -6.31
C LEU A 36 0.34 -12.40 -6.54
N GLY A 37 0.17 -13.61 -6.00
CA GLY A 37 1.07 -14.73 -6.20
C GLY A 37 1.29 -15.01 -7.68
N PHE A 38 0.21 -15.12 -8.46
CA PHE A 38 0.31 -15.30 -9.91
C PHE A 38 0.94 -14.11 -10.63
N LEU A 39 0.58 -12.88 -10.26
CA LEU A 39 1.17 -11.68 -10.87
C LEU A 39 2.68 -11.62 -10.64
N TRP A 40 3.13 -11.88 -9.41
CA TRP A 40 4.54 -11.89 -9.05
C TRP A 40 5.32 -13.04 -9.69
N LEU A 41 4.71 -14.22 -9.83
CA LEU A 41 5.30 -15.31 -10.62
C LEU A 41 5.40 -14.95 -12.11
N GLY A 42 4.44 -14.20 -12.65
CA GLY A 42 4.51 -13.66 -14.01
C GLY A 42 5.67 -12.67 -14.19
N VAL A 43 5.85 -11.75 -13.23
CA VAL A 43 7.01 -10.85 -13.19
C VAL A 43 8.30 -11.66 -13.12
N ALA A 44 8.37 -12.68 -12.26
CA ALA A 44 9.53 -13.55 -12.15
C ALA A 44 9.85 -14.28 -13.46
N ALA A 45 8.84 -14.86 -14.13
CA ALA A 45 9.01 -15.53 -15.41
C ALA A 45 9.52 -14.57 -16.48
N LYS A 46 8.99 -13.34 -16.55
CA LYS A 46 9.51 -12.31 -17.46
C LYS A 46 10.96 -11.95 -17.14
N THR A 47 11.27 -11.63 -15.90
CA THR A 47 12.65 -11.27 -15.49
C THR A 47 13.62 -12.41 -15.80
N TRP A 48 13.19 -13.66 -15.60
CA TRP A 48 13.97 -14.84 -15.95
C TRP A 48 14.23 -14.93 -17.46
N TRP A 49 13.20 -14.81 -18.30
CA TRP A 49 13.34 -14.84 -19.75
C TRP A 49 14.07 -13.64 -20.33
N GLY A 50 14.10 -12.51 -19.62
CA GLY A 50 14.93 -11.35 -19.92
C GLY A 50 16.43 -11.54 -19.65
N GLY A 51 16.85 -12.73 -19.18
CA GLY A 51 18.25 -13.04 -18.90
C GLY A 51 18.71 -12.67 -17.48
N GLU A 52 17.79 -12.25 -16.61
CA GLU A 52 18.09 -11.77 -15.25
C GLU A 52 17.69 -12.79 -14.18
N ALA A 53 18.08 -14.05 -14.37
CA ALA A 53 17.67 -15.18 -13.52
C ALA A 53 17.90 -14.95 -12.02
N GLY A 54 19.00 -14.28 -11.65
CA GLY A 54 19.28 -13.94 -10.25
C GLY A 54 18.29 -12.94 -9.65
N LEU A 55 17.87 -11.93 -10.41
CA LEU A 55 16.87 -10.96 -9.98
C LEU A 55 15.46 -11.56 -9.96
N ALA A 56 15.17 -12.51 -10.84
CA ALA A 56 13.88 -13.21 -10.90
C ALA A 56 13.55 -14.03 -9.63
N LEU A 57 14.56 -14.41 -8.85
CA LEU A 57 14.36 -15.12 -7.58
C LEU A 57 13.60 -14.27 -6.55
N LEU A 58 13.74 -12.94 -6.58
CA LEU A 58 13.04 -12.04 -5.66
C LEU A 58 11.51 -12.08 -5.87
N PRO A 59 10.97 -11.71 -7.05
CA PRO A 59 9.53 -11.81 -7.30
C PRO A 59 9.03 -13.25 -7.22
N ALA A 60 9.84 -14.26 -7.57
CA ALA A 60 9.47 -15.66 -7.39
C ALA A 60 9.28 -16.01 -5.90
N SER A 61 10.19 -15.56 -5.03
CA SER A 61 10.11 -15.83 -3.60
C SER A 61 8.88 -15.18 -2.95
N TYR A 62 8.52 -13.97 -3.39
CA TYR A 62 7.28 -13.34 -2.95
C TYR A 62 6.03 -14.05 -3.51
N GLY A 63 6.04 -14.43 -4.79
CA GLY A 63 4.95 -15.18 -5.40
C GLY A 63 4.71 -16.54 -4.72
N LEU A 64 5.78 -17.26 -4.38
CA LEU A 64 5.74 -18.50 -3.61
C LEU A 64 5.27 -18.28 -2.16
N HIS A 65 5.67 -17.17 -1.54
CA HIS A 65 5.18 -16.78 -0.21
C HIS A 65 3.65 -16.63 -0.23
N GLU A 66 3.11 -15.88 -1.18
CA GLU A 66 1.66 -15.66 -1.32
C GLU A 66 0.90 -16.96 -1.66
N ALA A 67 1.45 -17.80 -2.54
CA ALA A 67 0.86 -19.10 -2.87
C ALA A 67 0.84 -20.04 -1.66
N THR A 68 1.93 -20.07 -0.88
CA THR A 68 2.02 -20.85 0.36
C THR A 68 1.04 -20.32 1.40
N TYR A 69 0.94 -19.00 1.54
CA TYR A 69 0.01 -18.36 2.44
C TYR A 69 -1.45 -18.72 2.09
N PHE A 70 -1.83 -18.63 0.80
CA PHE A 70 -3.14 -19.07 0.31
C PHE A 70 -3.40 -20.55 0.61
N ALA A 71 -2.43 -21.42 0.31
CA ALA A 71 -2.50 -22.86 0.56
C ALA A 71 -2.77 -23.18 2.04
N LEU A 72 -1.99 -22.58 2.95
CA LEU A 72 -2.15 -22.75 4.39
C LEU A 72 -3.52 -22.24 4.85
N HIS A 73 -3.96 -21.09 4.37
CA HIS A 73 -5.28 -20.54 4.73
C HIS A 73 -6.43 -21.42 4.22
N ARG A 74 -6.29 -22.03 3.03
CA ARG A 74 -7.33 -22.84 2.38
C ARG A 74 -7.44 -24.25 2.94
N TRP A 75 -6.31 -24.86 3.32
CA TRP A 75 -6.21 -26.29 3.64
C TRP A 75 -5.86 -26.60 5.08
N VAL A 76 -5.41 -25.63 5.88
CA VAL A 76 -5.02 -25.83 7.29
C VAL A 76 -5.92 -25.00 8.21
N PRO A 77 -7.03 -25.55 8.73
CA PRO A 77 -8.00 -24.80 9.54
C PRO A 77 -7.39 -24.16 10.80
N SER A 78 -6.42 -24.84 11.42
CA SER A 78 -5.70 -24.33 12.60
C SER A 78 -4.87 -23.08 12.26
N PHE A 79 -4.28 -23.02 11.06
CA PHE A 79 -3.54 -21.85 10.59
C PHE A 79 -4.46 -20.64 10.43
N ARG A 80 -5.66 -20.81 9.84
CA ARG A 80 -6.64 -19.72 9.72
C ARG A 80 -7.01 -19.12 11.08
N GLY A 81 -7.28 -19.97 12.08
CA GLY A 81 -7.59 -19.51 13.44
C GLY A 81 -6.44 -18.74 14.07
N LEU A 82 -5.20 -19.23 13.91
CA LEU A 82 -3.98 -18.57 14.39
C LEU A 82 -3.73 -17.23 13.65
N TYR A 83 -3.98 -17.21 12.34
CA TYR A 83 -3.82 -16.06 11.49
C TYR A 83 -4.73 -14.90 11.91
N VAL A 84 -6.04 -15.16 12.00
CA VAL A 84 -7.03 -14.16 12.41
C VAL A 84 -6.73 -13.64 13.82
N ARG A 85 -6.33 -14.54 14.72
CA ARG A 85 -6.13 -14.22 16.13
C ARG A 85 -4.83 -13.46 16.41
N PHE A 86 -3.77 -13.66 15.63
CA PHE A 86 -2.45 -13.12 15.94
C PHE A 86 -1.57 -12.77 14.73
N LEU A 87 -1.53 -13.62 13.71
CA LEU A 87 -0.47 -13.50 12.69
C LEU A 87 -0.77 -12.49 11.60
N ARG A 88 -2.03 -12.10 11.37
CA ARG A 88 -2.42 -11.23 10.26
C ARG A 88 -1.63 -9.93 10.20
N GLU A 89 -1.61 -9.19 11.30
CA GLU A 89 -0.84 -7.95 11.40
C GLU A 89 0.67 -8.22 11.41
N ILE A 90 1.12 -9.26 12.12
CA ILE A 90 2.55 -9.56 12.28
C ILE A 90 3.19 -9.95 10.94
N LEU A 91 2.50 -10.74 10.12
CA LEU A 91 2.99 -11.20 8.82
C LEU A 91 2.93 -10.11 7.75
N PHE A 92 2.07 -9.09 7.92
CA PHE A 92 1.92 -8.03 6.94
C PHE A 92 3.18 -7.17 6.80
N ILE A 93 3.83 -6.77 7.91
CA ILE A 93 5.05 -5.96 7.86
C ILE A 93 6.17 -6.62 7.06
N PRO A 94 6.61 -7.87 7.35
CA PRO A 94 7.66 -8.51 6.59
C PRO A 94 7.25 -8.79 5.13
N ALA A 95 5.98 -9.13 4.86
CA ALA A 95 5.50 -9.29 3.48
C ALA A 95 5.57 -7.97 2.70
N MET A 96 5.15 -6.86 3.31
CA MET A 96 5.23 -5.53 2.72
C MET A 96 6.69 -5.12 2.50
N LEU A 97 7.57 -5.29 3.50
CA LEU A 97 9.01 -5.01 3.35
C LEU A 97 9.65 -5.83 2.24
N HIS A 98 9.30 -7.11 2.11
CA HIS A 98 9.77 -7.97 1.02
C HIS A 98 9.32 -7.43 -0.33
N THR A 99 8.04 -7.06 -0.46
CA THR A 99 7.47 -6.46 -1.67
C THR A 99 8.23 -5.20 -2.06
N LEU A 100 8.46 -4.29 -1.10
CA LEU A 100 9.19 -3.04 -1.31
C LEU A 100 10.64 -3.30 -1.71
N ALA A 101 11.33 -4.21 -1.02
CA ALA A 101 12.69 -4.59 -1.35
C ALA A 101 12.78 -5.14 -2.79
N THR A 102 11.81 -5.96 -3.19
CA THR A 102 11.72 -6.51 -4.54
C THR A 102 11.50 -5.42 -5.58
N LEU A 103 10.51 -4.54 -5.38
CA LEU A 103 10.23 -3.42 -6.29
C LEU A 103 11.42 -2.48 -6.45
N ILE A 104 12.05 -2.08 -5.35
CA ILE A 104 13.22 -1.21 -5.36
C ILE A 104 14.38 -1.90 -6.07
N THR A 105 14.65 -3.16 -5.76
CA THR A 105 15.77 -3.91 -6.36
C THR A 105 15.57 -4.06 -7.86
N LEU A 106 14.38 -4.47 -8.30
CA LEU A 106 14.07 -4.56 -9.73
C LEU A 106 14.17 -3.18 -10.41
N SER A 107 13.69 -2.12 -9.77
CA SER A 107 13.76 -0.76 -10.34
C SER A 107 15.19 -0.24 -10.47
N VAL A 108 16.08 -0.57 -9.53
CA VAL A 108 17.47 -0.11 -9.55
C VAL A 108 18.34 -0.97 -10.47
N TRP A 109 18.20 -2.29 -10.38
CA TRP A 109 19.19 -3.22 -10.95
C TRP A 109 18.75 -3.94 -12.23
N SER A 110 17.45 -3.96 -12.56
CA SER A 110 16.99 -4.57 -13.81
C SER A 110 17.34 -3.69 -15.01
N HIS A 111 17.69 -4.33 -16.12
CA HIS A 111 17.79 -3.74 -17.46
C HIS A 111 16.42 -3.33 -17.99
N SER A 112 15.35 -4.06 -17.61
CA SER A 112 13.95 -3.73 -17.92
C SER A 112 13.28 -2.98 -16.78
N SER A 113 13.99 -1.99 -16.21
CA SER A 113 13.46 -1.17 -15.12
C SER A 113 12.21 -0.41 -15.55
N ILE A 114 11.18 -0.39 -14.69
CA ILE A 114 9.97 0.42 -14.91
C ILE A 114 10.25 1.92 -14.99
N LEU A 115 11.42 2.37 -14.51
CA LEU A 115 11.79 3.77 -14.54
C LEU A 115 11.71 4.31 -15.98
N THR A 116 12.09 3.54 -16.99
CA THR A 116 12.08 3.98 -18.40
C THR A 116 10.67 4.22 -18.96
N LEU A 117 9.62 3.68 -18.32
CA LEU A 117 8.24 3.82 -18.78
C LEU A 117 7.69 5.25 -18.67
N HIS A 118 8.41 6.16 -18.02
CA HIS A 118 7.98 7.56 -17.95
C HIS A 118 8.03 8.26 -19.31
N GLY A 119 8.95 7.88 -20.22
CA GLY A 119 9.08 8.44 -21.58
C GLY A 119 9.08 9.97 -21.62
N GLY A 120 9.87 10.62 -20.76
CA GLY A 120 9.91 12.08 -20.57
C GLY A 120 8.66 12.77 -19.97
N SER A 121 7.56 12.06 -19.71
CA SER A 121 6.34 12.67 -19.16
C SER A 121 6.38 12.80 -17.63
N SER A 122 6.18 14.01 -17.11
CA SER A 122 6.11 14.29 -15.67
C SER A 122 5.03 13.51 -14.94
N LEU A 123 3.82 13.39 -15.51
CA LEU A 123 2.73 12.62 -14.88
C LEU A 123 3.05 11.13 -14.83
N ARG A 124 3.58 10.57 -15.92
CA ARG A 124 4.00 9.16 -15.94
C ARG A 124 5.16 8.92 -14.98
N LEU A 125 6.10 9.86 -14.90
CA LEU A 125 7.21 9.79 -13.96
C LEU A 125 6.72 9.73 -12.51
N LEU A 126 5.75 10.58 -12.13
CA LEU A 126 5.15 10.57 -10.80
C LEU A 126 4.58 9.19 -10.45
N LEU A 127 3.84 8.57 -11.39
CA LEU A 127 3.24 7.25 -11.21
C LEU A 127 4.30 6.15 -11.12
N VAL A 128 5.25 6.14 -12.05
CA VAL A 128 6.36 5.18 -12.08
C VAL A 128 7.18 5.26 -10.79
N LEU A 129 7.49 6.47 -10.31
CA LEU A 129 8.23 6.67 -9.07
C LEU A 129 7.42 6.20 -7.85
N ALA A 130 6.11 6.49 -7.82
CA ALA A 130 5.21 6.00 -6.77
C ALA A 130 5.06 4.47 -6.74
N VAL A 131 5.20 3.79 -7.88
CA VAL A 131 5.25 2.33 -7.97
C VAL A 131 6.62 1.81 -7.55
N ALA A 132 7.70 2.37 -8.09
CA ALA A 132 9.08 1.94 -7.83
C ALA A 132 9.47 2.06 -6.35
N ASN A 133 9.03 3.14 -5.68
CA ASN A 133 9.24 3.34 -4.25
C ASN A 133 8.17 2.65 -3.37
N GLY A 134 7.16 2.03 -3.99
CA GLY A 134 6.06 1.33 -3.32
C GLY A 134 5.08 2.21 -2.53
N SER A 135 5.11 3.53 -2.68
CA SER A 135 4.15 4.44 -2.03
C SER A 135 2.72 4.19 -2.50
N LEU A 136 2.55 3.79 -3.76
CA LEU A 136 1.26 3.37 -4.28
C LEU A 136 0.77 2.07 -3.63
N ALA A 137 1.67 1.13 -3.36
CA ALA A 137 1.31 -0.08 -2.62
C ALA A 137 0.84 0.27 -1.20
N HIS A 138 1.56 1.16 -0.49
CA HIS A 138 1.13 1.62 0.84
C HIS A 138 -0.26 2.25 0.83
N SER A 139 -0.53 3.16 -0.11
CA SER A 139 -1.83 3.87 -0.18
C SER A 139 -3.01 2.93 -0.43
N MET A 140 -2.79 1.83 -1.15
CA MET A 140 -3.84 0.87 -1.48
C MET A 140 -4.02 -0.21 -0.41
N TYR A 141 -2.93 -0.78 0.10
CA TYR A 141 -2.99 -1.97 0.94
C TYR A 141 -3.53 -1.69 2.34
N TYR A 142 -3.09 -0.64 3.02
CA TYR A 142 -3.53 -0.38 4.40
C TYR A 142 -5.06 -0.18 4.52
N PRO A 143 -5.70 0.66 3.68
CA PRO A 143 -7.16 0.81 3.71
C PRO A 143 -7.88 -0.46 3.27
N PHE A 144 -7.33 -1.16 2.27
CA PHE A 144 -7.95 -2.37 1.73
C PHE A 144 -7.97 -3.52 2.75
N CYS A 145 -6.84 -3.75 3.42
CA CYS A 145 -6.72 -4.75 4.48
C CYS A 145 -7.53 -4.38 5.74
N GLY A 146 -8.11 -3.17 5.82
CA GLY A 146 -8.97 -2.79 6.94
C GLY A 146 -8.24 -2.81 8.29
N PHE A 147 -6.94 -2.55 8.31
CA PHE A 147 -6.21 -2.49 9.57
C PHE A 147 -6.71 -1.33 10.45
N LEU A 148 -6.71 -1.55 11.76
CA LEU A 148 -7.06 -0.49 12.71
C LEU A 148 -5.98 0.60 12.70
N LEU A 149 -6.42 1.85 12.81
CA LEU A 149 -5.54 3.04 12.78
C LEU A 149 -4.29 2.94 13.67
N PRO A 150 -4.36 2.44 14.93
CA PRO A 150 -3.16 2.35 15.76
C PRO A 150 -2.08 1.42 15.19
N TYR A 151 -2.48 0.35 14.49
CA TYR A 151 -1.53 -0.52 13.81
C TYR A 151 -0.96 0.15 12.55
N VAL A 152 -1.81 0.81 11.75
CA VAL A 152 -1.35 1.57 10.57
C VAL A 152 -0.30 2.60 10.98
N ALA A 153 -0.58 3.39 12.02
CA ALA A 153 0.34 4.40 12.53
C ALA A 153 1.67 3.82 13.03
N ALA A 154 1.68 2.60 13.58
CA ALA A 154 2.89 1.91 14.04
C ALA A 154 3.67 1.24 12.89
N ALA A 155 2.96 0.67 11.91
CA ALA A 155 3.55 -0.07 10.80
C ALA A 155 4.14 0.85 9.72
N LEU A 156 3.48 1.97 9.42
CA LEU A 156 3.92 2.94 8.41
C LEU A 156 5.37 3.39 8.58
N PRO A 157 5.84 3.90 9.75
CA PRO A 157 7.22 4.32 9.87
C PRO A 157 8.19 3.16 9.59
N LEU A 158 7.86 1.93 10.00
CA LEU A 158 8.71 0.76 9.75
C LEU A 158 8.80 0.43 8.25
N THR A 159 7.68 0.49 7.52
CA THR A 159 7.65 0.15 6.10
C THR A 159 8.18 1.28 5.20
N LEU A 160 8.13 2.54 5.66
CA LEU A 160 8.60 3.71 4.91
C LEU A 160 10.12 3.95 5.02
N LEU A 161 10.79 3.38 6.03
CA LEU A 161 12.25 3.53 6.18
C LEU A 161 13.02 3.01 4.96
N LEU A 162 12.59 1.89 4.39
CA LEU A 162 13.25 1.28 3.24
C LEU A 162 13.21 2.15 1.96
N PRO A 163 12.04 2.64 1.50
CA PRO A 163 11.99 3.53 0.33
C PRO A 163 12.67 4.88 0.58
N LEU A 164 12.63 5.40 1.82
CA LEU A 164 13.37 6.62 2.19
C LEU A 164 14.89 6.39 2.08
N ALA A 165 15.40 5.31 2.68
CA ALA A 165 16.81 4.95 2.61
C ALA A 165 17.29 4.69 1.17
N SER A 166 16.39 4.19 0.31
CA SER A 166 16.70 3.86 -1.09
C SER A 166 16.47 5.02 -2.07
N SER A 167 15.97 6.17 -1.60
CA SER A 167 15.58 7.30 -2.47
C SER A 167 16.73 7.81 -3.34
N ARG A 168 17.94 7.92 -2.77
CA ARG A 168 19.13 8.37 -3.51
C ARG A 168 19.53 7.40 -4.62
N LEU A 169 19.43 6.09 -4.37
CA LEU A 169 19.77 5.06 -5.37
C LEU A 169 18.76 5.07 -6.52
N LEU A 170 17.47 5.08 -6.20
CA LEU A 170 16.40 5.17 -7.21
C LEU A 170 16.54 6.41 -8.07
N CYS A 171 16.75 7.58 -7.46
CA CYS A 171 16.90 8.83 -8.20
C CYS A 171 18.16 8.88 -9.07
N ARG A 172 19.28 8.29 -8.62
CA ARG A 172 20.47 8.18 -9.46
C ARG A 172 20.18 7.34 -10.70
N ARG A 173 19.57 6.15 -10.52
CA ARG A 173 19.21 5.27 -11.63
C ARG A 173 18.24 5.94 -12.61
N LEU A 174 17.24 6.66 -12.09
CA LEU A 174 16.29 7.40 -12.91
C LEU A 174 17.00 8.45 -13.78
N LEU A 175 17.94 9.21 -13.19
CA LEU A 175 18.65 10.31 -13.86
C LEU A 175 19.71 9.85 -14.87
N GLU A 176 19.96 8.55 -14.99
CA GLU A 176 20.74 8.01 -16.10
C GLU A 176 20.02 8.18 -17.45
N ASP A 177 18.68 8.29 -17.44
CA ASP A 177 17.89 8.69 -18.60
C ASP A 177 17.82 10.21 -18.71
N ALA A 178 18.41 10.78 -19.77
CA ALA A 178 18.42 12.23 -20.01
C ALA A 178 17.01 12.87 -20.05
N SER A 179 16.00 12.12 -20.49
CA SER A 179 14.61 12.60 -20.56
C SER A 179 13.97 12.78 -19.18
N SER A 180 14.53 12.17 -18.13
CA SER A 180 13.99 12.25 -16.77
C SER A 180 14.27 13.61 -16.11
N THR A 181 15.38 14.27 -16.42
CA THR A 181 15.79 15.53 -15.79
C THR A 181 14.73 16.62 -15.95
N GLN A 182 14.26 16.84 -17.18
CA GLN A 182 13.22 17.83 -17.45
C GLN A 182 11.89 17.46 -16.76
N ALA A 183 11.54 16.17 -16.76
CA ALA A 183 10.32 15.68 -16.12
C ALA A 183 10.34 15.90 -14.60
N VAL A 184 11.49 15.67 -13.94
CA VAL A 184 11.71 15.93 -12.51
C VAL A 184 11.62 17.42 -12.21
N THR A 185 12.26 18.28 -13.00
CA THR A 185 12.21 19.75 -12.81
C THR A 185 10.77 20.26 -12.90
N ASN A 186 10.01 19.79 -13.90
CA ASN A 186 8.59 20.15 -14.06
C ASN A 186 7.75 19.68 -12.87
N LEU A 187 7.99 18.46 -12.35
CA LEU A 187 7.31 17.96 -11.16
C LEU A 187 7.64 18.80 -9.93
N GLN A 188 8.91 19.10 -9.70
CA GLN A 188 9.34 19.94 -8.57
C GLN A 188 8.70 21.32 -8.64
N SER A 189 8.68 21.97 -9.81
CA SER A 189 8.01 23.25 -10.00
C SER A 189 6.51 23.16 -9.68
N THR A 190 5.83 22.12 -10.18
CA THR A 190 4.40 21.89 -9.89
C THR A 190 4.16 21.68 -8.39
N LEU A 191 5.01 20.91 -7.72
CA LEU A 191 4.93 20.71 -6.28
C LEU A 191 5.16 22.01 -5.52
N ASN A 192 6.12 22.84 -5.91
CA ASN A 192 6.37 24.12 -5.27
C ASN A 192 5.16 25.06 -5.41
N ILE A 193 4.53 25.11 -6.59
CA ILE A 193 3.30 25.89 -6.81
C ILE A 193 2.15 25.37 -5.93
N ALA A 194 1.96 24.04 -5.89
CA ALA A 194 0.92 23.43 -5.07
C ALA A 194 1.12 23.71 -3.57
N HIS A 195 2.37 23.72 -3.09
CA HIS A 195 2.68 24.07 -1.71
C HIS A 195 2.53 25.57 -1.44
N ALA A 196 2.92 26.45 -2.36
CA ALA A 196 2.73 27.90 -2.17
C ALA A 196 1.25 28.28 -2.00
N ALA A 197 0.34 27.54 -2.65
CA ALA A 197 -1.11 27.73 -2.52
C ALA A 197 -1.67 27.22 -1.18
N VAL A 198 -1.05 26.21 -0.58
CA VAL A 198 -1.45 25.66 0.72
C VAL A 198 -0.55 26.30 1.76
N ALA A 199 -1.00 27.34 2.45
CA ALA A 199 -0.30 27.99 3.57
C ALA A 199 -0.15 27.04 4.77
N GLY A 200 0.59 25.95 4.57
CA GLY A 200 0.85 24.92 5.54
C GLY A 200 2.00 25.34 6.44
N PRO A 201 1.98 24.96 7.73
CA PRO A 201 3.08 25.25 8.66
C PRO A 201 4.38 24.49 8.32
N PHE A 202 4.33 23.56 7.36
CA PHE A 202 5.49 22.80 6.89
C PHE A 202 6.04 23.46 5.62
N GLY A 203 6.66 24.62 5.79
CA GLY A 203 7.43 25.24 4.72
C GLY A 203 8.56 24.29 4.28
N TRP A 204 8.51 23.84 3.02
CA TRP A 204 9.67 23.21 2.43
C TRP A 204 10.75 24.28 2.32
N SER A 205 11.90 24.07 2.97
CA SER A 205 13.04 24.96 2.79
C SER A 205 13.41 24.95 1.30
N ASP A 206 13.42 26.12 0.66
CA ASP A 206 13.89 26.29 -0.70
C ASP A 206 15.33 25.77 -0.80
N PHE A 207 15.49 24.53 -1.27
CA PHE A 207 16.81 24.02 -1.59
C PHE A 207 17.30 24.73 -2.86
N PRO A 208 18.54 25.24 -2.88
CA PRO A 208 19.06 25.98 -4.02
C PRO A 208 18.94 25.11 -5.28
N SER A 209 18.09 25.57 -6.21
CA SER A 209 17.56 24.78 -7.34
C SER A 209 18.26 25.10 -8.66
N THR A 210 19.38 25.84 -8.62
CA THR A 210 20.05 26.34 -9.81
C THR A 210 21.36 25.60 -10.06
N GLY A 211 21.45 24.92 -11.21
CA GLY A 211 22.67 24.26 -11.70
C GLY A 211 22.45 22.83 -12.20
N ALA A 212 23.39 22.32 -13.00
CA ALA A 212 23.38 20.94 -13.49
C ALA A 212 23.42 19.89 -12.34
N ASP A 213 23.95 20.28 -11.17
CA ASP A 213 24.01 19.44 -9.98
C ASP A 213 22.69 19.35 -9.19
N ALA A 214 21.65 20.11 -9.58
CA ALA A 214 20.39 20.20 -8.85
C ALA A 214 19.42 19.03 -9.11
N ALA A 215 19.60 18.27 -10.20
CA ALA A 215 18.63 17.24 -10.62
C ALA A 215 18.43 16.11 -9.59
N LEU A 216 19.52 15.64 -8.96
CA LEU A 216 19.47 14.59 -7.94
C LEU A 216 18.75 15.05 -6.67
N PRO A 217 19.11 16.19 -6.05
CA PRO A 217 18.33 16.77 -4.96
C PRO A 217 16.85 16.95 -5.30
N SER A 218 16.53 17.49 -6.48
CA SER A 218 15.15 17.68 -6.94
C SER A 218 14.38 16.35 -7.04
N CYS A 219 15.00 15.30 -7.58
CA CYS A 219 14.38 13.99 -7.63
C CYS A 219 14.13 13.41 -6.23
N ILE A 220 15.12 13.51 -5.33
CA ILE A 220 14.98 13.01 -3.95
C ILE A 220 13.83 13.76 -3.26
N GLN A 221 13.71 15.06 -3.48
CA GLN A 221 12.64 15.90 -2.95
C GLN A 221 11.26 15.39 -3.40
N VAL A 222 11.08 15.20 -4.71
CA VAL A 222 9.84 14.66 -5.29
C VAL A 222 9.55 13.26 -4.73
N ASN A 223 10.55 12.39 -4.63
CA ASN A 223 10.37 11.03 -4.12
C ASN A 223 9.95 11.01 -2.64
N VAL A 224 10.61 11.79 -1.78
CA VAL A 224 10.26 11.92 -0.37
C VAL A 224 8.87 12.51 -0.20
N TYR A 225 8.50 13.49 -1.03
CA TYR A 225 7.14 14.04 -1.03
C TYR A 225 6.11 12.97 -1.37
N LEU A 226 6.35 12.16 -2.41
CA LEU A 226 5.47 11.04 -2.77
C LEU A 226 5.34 10.03 -1.64
N ILE A 227 6.45 9.67 -0.99
CA ILE A 227 6.45 8.76 0.16
C ILE A 227 5.65 9.33 1.33
N GLY A 228 5.83 10.63 1.65
CA GLY A 228 5.08 11.29 2.71
C GLY A 228 3.58 11.39 2.39
N LEU A 229 3.23 11.86 1.19
CA LEU A 229 1.84 12.10 0.82
C LEU A 229 1.09 10.80 0.54
N LEU A 230 1.57 9.99 -0.40
CA LEU A 230 0.90 8.75 -0.82
C LEU A 230 1.23 7.61 0.14
N GLY A 231 2.47 7.50 0.58
CA GLY A 231 2.91 6.39 1.44
C GLY A 231 2.50 6.52 2.90
N CYS A 232 2.23 7.73 3.41
CA CYS A 232 1.89 7.96 4.81
C CYS A 232 0.53 8.66 5.00
N ALA A 233 0.39 9.89 4.50
CA ALA A 233 -0.77 10.72 4.77
C ALA A 233 -2.07 10.11 4.20
N LEU A 234 -2.04 9.63 2.96
CA LEU A 234 -3.20 9.02 2.32
C LEU A 234 -3.71 7.76 3.06
N PRO A 235 -2.87 6.75 3.40
CA PRO A 235 -3.29 5.64 4.24
C PRO A 235 -3.93 6.07 5.57
N LEU A 236 -3.36 7.07 6.25
CA LEU A 236 -3.89 7.56 7.52
C LEU A 236 -5.25 8.26 7.35
N LEU A 237 -5.41 9.05 6.30
CA LEU A 237 -6.68 9.71 5.96
C LEU A 237 -7.77 8.71 5.56
N LEU A 238 -7.38 7.64 4.87
CA LEU A 238 -8.28 6.56 4.45
C LEU A 238 -8.59 5.58 5.58
N ALA A 239 -7.69 5.43 6.56
CA ALA A 239 -7.92 4.74 7.81
C ALA A 239 -8.87 5.55 8.72
N ARG A 240 -10.09 5.81 8.24
CA ARG A 240 -11.09 6.55 8.99
C ARG A 240 -11.42 5.82 10.29
N PRO A 241 -11.58 6.55 11.42
CA PRO A 241 -12.18 5.97 12.60
C PRO A 241 -13.60 5.55 12.24
N LEU A 242 -13.86 4.24 12.14
CA LEU A 242 -15.22 3.76 11.95
C LEU A 242 -16.01 4.18 13.21
N PRO A 243 -17.08 4.98 13.06
CA PRO A 243 -17.79 5.59 14.18
C PRO A 243 -18.26 4.50 15.14
N GLU A 244 -17.88 4.61 16.41
CA GLU A 244 -18.32 3.71 17.50
C GLU A 244 -19.85 3.65 17.65
N GLN A 245 -20.53 4.65 17.09
CA GLN A 245 -21.97 4.85 17.16
C GLN A 245 -22.83 3.74 16.53
N GLN A 246 -22.26 2.84 15.71
CA GLN A 246 -23.02 1.72 15.13
C GLN A 246 -23.08 0.46 16.03
N GLN A 247 -22.31 0.38 17.12
CA GLN A 247 -22.34 -0.79 18.01
C GLN A 247 -23.39 -0.68 19.14
N GLN A 248 -23.72 0.54 19.58
CA GLN A 248 -24.78 0.76 20.59
C GLN A 248 -26.21 0.39 20.13
N PRO A 249 -26.67 0.68 18.90
CA PRO A 249 -28.07 0.42 18.54
C PRO A 249 -28.41 -1.07 18.47
N ARG A 250 -27.47 -1.98 18.20
CA ARG A 250 -27.77 -3.43 18.23
C ARG A 250 -27.93 -3.98 19.64
N GLN A 251 -27.19 -3.47 20.62
CA GLN A 251 -27.38 -3.83 22.03
C GLN A 251 -28.62 -3.18 22.64
N GLN A 252 -28.94 -1.93 22.29
CA GLN A 252 -30.18 -1.29 22.72
C GLN A 252 -31.42 -1.89 22.04
N ARG A 253 -31.36 -2.27 20.77
CA ARG A 253 -32.47 -2.92 20.06
C ARG A 253 -32.74 -4.34 20.52
N ARG A 254 -31.72 -5.05 21.06
CA ARG A 254 -31.93 -6.34 21.77
C ARG A 254 -32.56 -6.17 23.15
N ARG A 255 -32.58 -4.94 23.71
CA ARG A 255 -33.22 -4.62 24.99
C ARG A 255 -34.60 -3.97 24.82
N GLN A 256 -35.03 -3.66 23.60
CA GLN A 256 -36.39 -3.18 23.34
C GLN A 256 -37.32 -4.38 23.05
N PRO A 257 -38.39 -4.57 23.83
CA PRO A 257 -39.44 -5.55 23.56
C PRO A 257 -40.06 -5.35 22.17
N ALA A 258 -40.45 -6.45 21.55
CA ALA A 258 -40.78 -6.60 20.13
C ALA A 258 -42.10 -5.94 19.65
N GLU A 259 -42.55 -4.83 20.23
CA GLU A 259 -43.95 -4.40 20.06
C GLU A 259 -44.22 -3.36 18.95
N GLN A 260 -43.21 -2.83 18.25
CA GLN A 260 -43.45 -1.80 17.23
C GLN A 260 -42.39 -1.80 16.11
N GLN A 261 -42.52 -2.68 15.11
CA GLN A 261 -41.60 -2.66 13.97
C GLN A 261 -42.16 -3.30 12.69
N THR A 262 -43.28 -2.78 12.17
CA THR A 262 -43.85 -3.29 10.90
C THR A 262 -43.57 -2.42 9.66
N ASP A 263 -43.21 -1.13 9.76
CA ASP A 263 -43.17 -0.25 8.57
C ASP A 263 -41.79 0.32 8.16
N GLY A 264 -40.69 -0.03 8.83
CA GLY A 264 -39.37 0.61 8.61
C GLY A 264 -38.31 -0.21 7.86
N ALA A 265 -38.63 -1.42 7.36
CA ALA A 265 -37.62 -2.39 6.92
C ALA A 265 -36.93 -2.05 5.58
N GLY A 266 -37.57 -1.28 4.70
CA GLY A 266 -37.06 -1.00 3.35
C GLY A 266 -35.82 -0.10 3.31
N ALA A 267 -35.81 1.00 4.07
CA ALA A 267 -34.75 2.01 4.00
C ALA A 267 -33.41 1.56 4.63
N LEU A 268 -33.46 0.64 5.61
CA LEU A 268 -32.24 0.15 6.27
C LEU A 268 -31.46 -0.84 5.39
N HIS A 269 -32.17 -1.62 4.57
CA HIS A 269 -31.54 -2.62 3.70
C HIS A 269 -30.75 -1.97 2.55
N GLU A 270 -31.22 -0.83 2.04
CA GLU A 270 -30.57 -0.12 0.94
C GLU A 270 -29.27 0.59 1.38
N THR A 271 -29.25 1.16 2.59
CA THR A 271 -28.06 1.81 3.16
C THR A 271 -26.93 0.81 3.44
N LEU A 272 -27.26 -0.39 3.94
CA LEU A 272 -26.29 -1.48 4.15
C LEU A 272 -25.70 -2.00 2.82
N ARG A 273 -26.51 -2.03 1.75
CA ARG A 273 -26.05 -2.48 0.43
C ARG A 273 -25.03 -1.51 -0.19
N ARG A 274 -25.21 -0.20 -0.02
CA ARG A 274 -24.25 0.82 -0.48
C ARG A 274 -22.92 0.77 0.27
N GLN A 275 -22.94 0.46 1.58
CA GLN A 275 -21.70 0.32 2.37
C GLN A 275 -20.82 -0.87 1.94
N HIS A 276 -21.41 -1.94 1.41
CA HIS A 276 -20.64 -3.09 0.89
C HIS A 276 -20.14 -2.93 -0.56
N LEU A 277 -20.70 -2.00 -1.34
CA LEU A 277 -20.30 -1.77 -2.74
C LEU A 277 -18.99 -0.97 -2.86
N LEU A 278 -18.79 0.03 -2.02
CA LEU A 278 -17.57 0.85 -2.01
C LEU A 278 -16.26 0.06 -1.81
N PRO A 279 -16.14 -0.87 -0.84
CA PRO A 279 -14.92 -1.67 -0.69
C PRO A 279 -14.71 -2.64 -1.86
N ARG A 280 -15.76 -3.08 -2.55
CA ARG A 280 -15.65 -3.96 -3.74
C ARG A 280 -15.16 -3.21 -4.97
N LEU A 281 -15.60 -1.97 -5.17
CA LEU A 281 -15.09 -1.10 -6.25
C LEU A 281 -13.64 -0.69 -5.99
N ALA A 282 -13.27 -0.44 -4.74
CA ALA A 282 -11.87 -0.19 -4.34
C ALA A 282 -11.00 -1.45 -4.53
N LEU A 283 -11.52 -2.65 -4.26
CA LEU A 283 -10.83 -3.91 -4.54
C LEU A 283 -10.62 -4.12 -6.04
N ALA A 284 -11.66 -3.89 -6.83
CA ALA A 284 -11.56 -3.98 -8.29
C ALA A 284 -10.54 -2.98 -8.85
N SER A 285 -10.45 -1.76 -8.30
CA SER A 285 -9.44 -0.78 -8.71
C SER A 285 -8.03 -1.19 -8.26
N ALA A 286 -7.85 -1.65 -7.02
CA ALA A 286 -6.55 -2.13 -6.53
C ALA A 286 -6.04 -3.35 -7.33
N ILE A 287 -6.94 -4.28 -7.70
CA ILE A 287 -6.63 -5.41 -8.59
C ILE A 287 -6.31 -4.90 -9.99
N ALA A 288 -7.13 -4.03 -10.58
CA ALA A 288 -6.89 -3.48 -11.91
C ALA A 288 -5.56 -2.72 -12.00
N TRP A 289 -5.15 -2.04 -10.94
CA TRP A 289 -3.86 -1.35 -10.85
C TRP A 289 -2.70 -2.28 -10.58
N SER A 290 -2.87 -3.31 -9.74
CA SER A 290 -1.84 -4.35 -9.55
C SER A 290 -1.61 -5.12 -10.85
N ILE A 291 -2.69 -5.40 -11.60
CA ILE A 291 -2.64 -5.92 -12.97
C ILE A 291 -2.00 -4.89 -13.89
N GLY A 292 -2.31 -3.60 -13.80
CA GLY A 292 -1.73 -2.54 -14.62
C GLY A 292 -0.23 -2.36 -14.41
N ALA A 293 0.24 -2.41 -13.16
CA ALA A 293 1.66 -2.36 -12.80
C ALA A 293 2.38 -3.64 -13.20
N ALA A 294 1.79 -4.82 -12.92
CA ALA A 294 2.31 -6.09 -13.40
C ALA A 294 2.33 -6.13 -14.94
N ALA A 295 1.31 -5.63 -15.62
CA ALA A 295 1.22 -5.55 -17.08
C ALA A 295 2.21 -4.54 -17.66
N ALA A 296 2.45 -3.41 -17.01
CA ALA A 296 3.53 -2.49 -17.37
C ALA A 296 4.89 -3.18 -17.25
N PHE A 297 5.10 -3.95 -16.16
CA PHE A 297 6.25 -4.82 -16.03
C PHE A 297 6.29 -5.94 -17.05
N THR A 298 5.15 -6.52 -17.49
CA THR A 298 5.10 -7.73 -18.34
C THR A 298 5.15 -7.39 -19.83
N PHE A 299 4.49 -6.32 -20.26
CA PHE A 299 4.28 -5.96 -21.67
C PHE A 299 4.97 -4.65 -22.08
N GLY A 300 5.56 -3.89 -21.16
CA GLY A 300 6.50 -2.83 -21.50
C GLY A 300 7.78 -3.45 -22.06
N GLY A 301 7.96 -3.35 -23.36
CA GLY A 301 9.17 -3.67 -24.12
C GLY A 301 9.57 -2.48 -24.97
#